data_AF-A0AAV0P9E4-F1
#
_entry.id   AF-A0AAV0P9E4-F1
#
_cell.length_a   1.000
_cell.length_b   1.000
_cell.length_c   1.000
_cell.angle_alpha   90.00
_cell.angle_beta   90.00
_cell.angle_gamma   90.00
#
_symmetry.space_group_name_H-M   'P 1'
#
loop_
_entity.id
_entity.type
_entity.pdbx_description
1 polymer ?
#
loop_
_entity_poly.entity_id
_entity_poly.type
_entity_poly.pdbx_seq_one_letter_code
_entity_poly.pdbx_strand_id
1 'polypeptide(L)'
;MNPMGFHIGIVLSDNVRAKNLHLIAPADSPNTDGIHISQSNLVKVTRSTIETGDDCVAAIQGCTEVAIKKVTCGPGHGISVGSLGKYPDEKDVRGITVKNCTLKNTDNGIRIKTYAGSPPSQASRMVFEDIVMEDVKHPIIIDQHYGPKSGGVMLSSS
;
A
#
# COMPACT_ATOMS: atom_id res chain seq x y z
N MET A 1 7.45 10.92 15.00
CA MET A 1 8.76 11.25 14.39
C MET A 1 8.50 11.58 12.93
N ASN A 2 9.26 12.47 12.27
CA ASN A 2 9.06 12.86 10.87
C ASN A 2 10.17 12.25 9.97
N PRO A 3 10.19 10.92 9.74
CA PRO A 3 11.15 10.34 8.83
C PRO A 3 10.85 10.77 7.39
N MET A 4 11.88 11.16 6.63
CA MET A 4 11.76 11.22 5.16
C MET A 4 11.75 9.78 4.62
N GLY A 5 10.67 9.38 3.95
CA GLY A 5 10.52 8.09 3.28
C GLY A 5 9.48 7.19 3.94
N PHE A 6 9.88 6.42 4.95
CA PHE A 6 9.01 5.47 5.65
C PHE A 6 9.49 5.24 7.08
N HIS A 7 8.58 4.85 7.98
CA HIS A 7 8.93 4.54 9.36
C HIS A 7 9.63 3.17 9.48
N ILE A 8 9.17 2.17 8.73
CA ILE A 8 9.74 0.83 8.72
C ILE A 8 9.89 0.35 7.28
N GLY A 9 11.11 -0.03 6.90
CA GLY A 9 11.40 -0.75 5.66
C GLY A 9 11.64 -2.23 5.92
N ILE A 10 10.85 -3.10 5.28
CA ILE A 10 11.06 -4.55 5.23
C ILE A 10 11.48 -4.89 3.81
N VAL A 11 12.79 -5.02 3.60
CA VAL A 11 13.39 -5.14 2.27
C VAL A 11 14.27 -6.38 2.22
N LEU A 12 14.20 -7.16 1.13
CA LEU A 12 15.01 -8.37 0.92
C LEU A 12 14.99 -9.33 2.11
N SER A 13 13.80 -9.54 2.68
CA SER A 13 13.61 -10.27 3.94
C SER A 13 12.70 -11.48 3.77
N ASP A 14 12.86 -12.48 4.65
CA ASP A 14 12.01 -13.67 4.72
C ASP A 14 11.48 -13.86 6.15
N ASN A 15 10.21 -14.25 6.27
CA ASN A 15 9.55 -14.61 7.54
C ASN A 15 9.62 -13.52 8.63
N VAL A 16 9.25 -12.29 8.26
CA VAL A 16 9.23 -11.13 9.17
C VAL A 16 7.87 -10.97 9.84
N ARG A 17 7.86 -10.60 11.12
CA ARG A 17 6.64 -10.29 11.88
C ARG A 17 6.73 -8.92 12.52
N ALA A 18 5.98 -7.97 11.97
CA ALA A 18 5.73 -6.66 12.57
C ALA A 18 4.42 -6.71 13.36
N LYS A 19 4.47 -6.53 14.67
CA LYS A 19 3.29 -6.74 15.53
C LYS A 19 3.24 -5.72 16.66
N ASN A 20 2.03 -5.30 17.03
CA ASN A 20 1.80 -4.40 18.17
C ASN A 20 2.57 -3.08 18.03
N LEU A 21 2.60 -2.54 16.81
CA LEU A 21 3.25 -1.27 16.51
C LEU A 21 2.25 -0.12 16.62
N HIS A 22 2.74 1.04 17.06
CA HIS A 22 2.03 2.31 16.96
C HIS A 22 2.92 3.31 16.24
N LEU A 23 2.57 3.64 15.00
CA LEU A 23 3.34 4.56 14.15
C LEU A 23 2.52 5.83 13.98
N ILE A 24 3.13 6.99 14.26
CA ILE A 24 2.46 8.29 14.22
C ILE A 24 3.35 9.33 13.53
N ALA A 25 2.80 9.97 12.51
CA ALA A 25 3.29 11.18 11.86
C ALA A 25 2.13 12.13 11.53
N PRO A 26 2.40 13.45 11.34
CA PRO A 26 1.37 14.39 10.92
C PRO A 26 0.71 13.98 9.59
N ALA A 27 -0.59 14.21 9.47
CA ALA A 27 -1.39 13.80 8.32
C ALA A 27 -0.97 14.50 7.00
N ASP A 28 -0.38 15.69 7.11
CA ASP A 28 0.13 16.49 6.01
C ASP A 28 1.62 16.25 5.75
N SER A 29 2.26 15.31 6.46
CA SER A 29 3.68 15.03 6.30
C SER A 29 3.93 14.17 5.05
N PRO A 30 4.53 14.73 3.99
CA PRO A 30 4.74 13.99 2.75
C PRO A 30 5.74 12.86 2.97
N ASN A 31 5.58 11.75 2.24
CA ASN A 31 6.52 10.62 2.22
C ASN A 31 6.79 10.04 3.62
N THR A 32 5.73 9.73 4.35
CA THR A 32 5.80 9.16 5.69
C THR A 32 5.15 7.78 5.76
N ASP A 33 5.39 6.90 4.79
CA ASP A 33 4.76 5.57 4.78
C ASP A 33 4.98 4.89 6.15
N GLY A 34 3.96 4.20 6.65
CA GLY A 34 4.08 3.45 7.90
C GLY A 34 5.04 2.27 7.73
N ILE A 35 4.63 1.30 6.92
CA ILE A 35 5.44 0.12 6.65
C ILE A 35 5.58 -0.09 5.15
N HIS A 36 6.82 0.04 4.66
CA HIS A 36 7.20 -0.23 3.29
C HIS A 36 7.76 -1.64 3.16
N ILE A 37 7.13 -2.49 2.35
CA ILE A 37 7.53 -3.89 2.14
C ILE A 37 7.94 -4.04 0.68
N SER A 38 9.16 -4.53 0.44
CA SER A 38 9.69 -4.72 -0.91
C SER A 38 10.54 -5.99 -1.00
N GLN A 39 10.42 -6.73 -2.09
CA GLN A 39 11.21 -7.95 -2.37
C GLN A 39 11.31 -8.91 -1.17
N SER A 40 10.20 -9.15 -0.49
CA SER A 40 10.18 -9.91 0.77
C SER A 40 9.10 -10.99 0.75
N ASN A 41 9.35 -12.08 1.47
CA ASN A 41 8.48 -13.25 1.54
C ASN A 41 7.99 -13.49 2.98
N LEU A 42 6.75 -14.00 3.12
CA LEU A 42 6.16 -14.39 4.41
C LEU A 42 6.15 -13.27 5.46
N VAL A 43 5.79 -12.05 5.05
CA VAL A 43 5.72 -10.89 5.95
C VAL A 43 4.35 -10.80 6.61
N LYS A 44 4.31 -10.63 7.94
CA LYS A 44 3.07 -10.46 8.71
C LYS A 44 3.09 -9.12 9.45
N VAL A 45 2.16 -8.24 9.11
CA VAL A 45 1.85 -7.01 9.85
C VAL A 45 0.56 -7.23 10.64
N THR A 46 0.61 -7.21 11.97
CA THR A 46 -0.58 -7.52 12.78
C THR A 46 -0.79 -6.66 14.01
N ARG A 47 -2.05 -6.36 14.35
CA ARG A 47 -2.43 -5.66 15.60
C ARG A 47 -1.67 -4.35 15.77
N SER A 48 -1.65 -3.53 14.73
CA SER A 48 -0.90 -2.28 14.73
C SER A 48 -1.83 -1.10 14.43
N THR A 49 -1.49 0.06 14.97
CA THR A 49 -2.12 1.34 14.66
C THR A 49 -1.12 2.18 13.88
N ILE A 50 -1.51 2.65 12.69
CA ILE A 50 -0.63 3.40 11.79
C ILE A 50 -1.36 4.66 11.35
N GLU A 51 -0.84 5.80 11.77
CA GLU A 51 -1.40 7.13 11.57
C GLU A 51 -0.31 7.97 10.90
N THR A 52 -0.36 8.12 9.57
CA THR A 52 0.73 8.72 8.79
C THR A 52 0.20 9.66 7.72
N GLY A 53 1.07 10.42 7.07
CA GLY A 53 0.69 11.27 5.93
C GLY A 53 0.68 10.54 4.59
N ASP A 54 1.20 9.30 4.51
CA ASP A 54 1.23 8.49 3.28
C ASP A 54 0.64 7.08 3.50
N ASP A 55 1.03 6.09 2.70
CA ASP A 55 0.55 4.71 2.77
C ASP A 55 0.81 4.11 4.16
N CYS A 56 -0.24 3.60 4.83
CA CYS A 56 -0.09 2.92 6.12
C CYS A 56 0.77 1.67 5.97
N VAL A 57 0.48 0.87 4.94
CA VAL A 57 1.31 -0.26 4.52
C VAL A 57 1.35 -0.27 3.01
N ALA A 58 2.55 -0.33 2.45
CA ALA A 58 2.77 -0.47 1.01
C ALA A 58 3.49 -1.79 0.72
N ALA A 59 2.91 -2.61 -0.15
CA ALA A 59 3.55 -3.80 -0.71
C ALA A 59 4.01 -3.49 -2.14
N ILE A 60 5.33 -3.47 -2.36
CA ILE A 60 5.97 -3.11 -3.62
C ILE A 60 6.39 -4.38 -4.37
N GLN A 61 7.10 -4.22 -5.48
CA GLN A 61 7.64 -5.30 -6.31
C GLN A 61 8.33 -6.41 -5.51
N GLY A 62 8.16 -7.65 -5.95
CA GLY A 62 8.78 -8.85 -5.37
C GLY A 62 8.22 -9.29 -4.03
N CYS A 63 7.10 -8.73 -3.57
CA CYS A 63 6.44 -9.17 -2.35
C CYS A 63 5.65 -10.46 -2.55
N THR A 64 5.89 -11.46 -1.69
CA THR A 64 5.18 -12.73 -1.71
C THR A 64 4.65 -13.11 -0.33
N GLU A 65 3.41 -13.63 -0.25
CA GLU A 65 2.77 -14.06 1.01
C GLU A 65 2.78 -12.99 2.12
N VAL A 66 2.27 -11.79 1.81
CA VAL A 66 2.15 -10.70 2.78
C VAL A 66 0.77 -10.74 3.42
N ALA A 67 0.72 -10.77 4.76
CA ALA A 67 -0.51 -10.73 5.53
C ALA A 67 -0.58 -9.48 6.41
N ILE A 68 -1.57 -8.62 6.17
CA ILE A 68 -1.88 -7.43 6.94
C ILE A 68 -3.19 -7.69 7.68
N LYS A 69 -3.15 -7.86 9.01
CA LYS A 69 -4.32 -8.30 9.77
C LYS A 69 -4.53 -7.52 11.05
N LYS A 70 -5.77 -7.12 11.35
CA LYS A 70 -6.07 -6.37 12.60
C LYS A 70 -5.27 -5.07 12.66
N VAL A 71 -5.19 -4.35 11.54
CA VAL A 71 -4.50 -3.06 11.47
C VAL A 71 -5.55 -1.95 11.44
N THR A 72 -5.36 -0.96 12.30
CA THR A 72 -6.07 0.32 12.22
C THR A 72 -5.17 1.30 11.49
N CYS A 73 -5.66 1.84 10.38
CA CYS A 73 -4.93 2.73 9.50
C CYS A 73 -5.72 4.04 9.37
N GLY A 74 -5.06 5.18 9.47
CA GLY A 74 -5.74 6.45 9.28
C GLY A 74 -5.40 7.51 10.32
N PRO A 75 -5.11 8.76 9.90
CA PRO A 75 -5.17 9.27 8.53
C PRO A 75 -4.06 8.72 7.61
N GLY A 76 -4.06 9.08 6.32
CA GLY A 76 -3.04 8.71 5.33
C GLY A 76 -3.62 8.21 4.00
N HIS A 77 -2.81 7.52 3.19
CA HIS A 77 -3.21 7.07 1.86
C HIS A 77 -3.87 5.67 1.80
N GLY A 78 -3.99 4.98 2.95
CA GLY A 78 -4.59 3.65 3.03
C GLY A 78 -3.57 2.51 2.94
N ILE A 79 -4.02 1.35 2.48
CA ILE A 79 -3.16 0.18 2.23
C ILE A 79 -2.97 0.03 0.72
N SER A 80 -1.71 0.09 0.28
CA SER A 80 -1.36 0.10 -1.13
C SER A 80 -0.59 -1.14 -1.58
N VAL A 81 -0.88 -1.58 -2.81
CA VAL A 81 0.01 -2.43 -3.60
C VAL A 81 0.56 -1.59 -4.75
N GLY A 82 1.88 -1.51 -4.84
CA GLY A 82 2.59 -0.67 -5.80
C GLY A 82 3.01 0.69 -5.25
N SER A 83 3.51 1.60 -6.10
CA SER A 83 3.46 1.53 -7.56
C SER A 83 4.29 0.39 -8.14
N LEU A 84 3.72 -0.40 -9.05
CA LEU A 84 4.39 -1.47 -9.78
C LEU A 84 4.65 -1.10 -11.24
N GLY A 85 5.64 -1.74 -11.85
CA GLY A 85 5.98 -1.61 -13.27
C GLY A 85 6.77 -0.37 -13.62
N LYS A 86 7.45 0.26 -12.66
CA LYS A 86 8.31 1.43 -12.91
C LYS A 86 9.64 1.01 -13.53
N TYR A 87 10.19 -0.12 -13.12
CA TYR A 87 11.50 -0.62 -13.56
C TYR A 87 11.39 -1.87 -14.45
N PRO A 88 12.33 -2.07 -15.41
CA PRO A 88 12.37 -3.22 -16.33
C PRO A 88 12.26 -4.59 -15.68
N ASP A 89 12.90 -4.77 -14.52
CA ASP A 89 13.08 -6.06 -13.87
C ASP A 89 12.34 -6.14 -12.53
N GLU A 90 11.20 -5.47 -12.42
CA GLU A 90 10.34 -5.61 -11.23
C GLU A 90 9.80 -7.04 -11.12
N LYS A 91 9.94 -7.61 -9.92
CA LYS A 91 9.44 -8.96 -9.62
C LYS A 91 7.95 -8.92 -9.33
N ASP A 92 7.29 -10.03 -9.65
CA ASP A 92 5.88 -10.24 -9.37
C ASP A 92 5.52 -10.00 -7.89
N VAL A 93 4.31 -9.50 -7.68
CA VAL A 93 3.66 -9.40 -6.37
C VAL A 93 2.55 -10.45 -6.30
N ARG A 94 2.59 -11.33 -5.30
CA ARG A 94 1.54 -12.35 -5.16
C ARG A 94 1.23 -12.72 -3.72
N GLY A 95 -0.03 -13.09 -3.45
CA GLY A 95 -0.41 -13.58 -2.13
C GLY A 95 -0.49 -12.47 -1.09
N ILE A 96 -1.20 -11.39 -1.42
CA ILE A 96 -1.44 -10.30 -0.48
C ILE A 96 -2.78 -10.54 0.21
N THR A 97 -2.81 -10.61 1.53
CA THR A 97 -4.04 -10.74 2.31
C THR A 97 -4.18 -9.57 3.26
N VAL A 98 -5.22 -8.76 3.08
CA VAL A 98 -5.63 -7.73 4.04
C VAL A 98 -6.92 -8.19 4.70
N LYS A 99 -6.90 -8.39 6.02
CA LYS A 99 -8.06 -8.96 6.71
C LYS A 99 -8.32 -8.37 8.10
N ASN A 100 -9.58 -8.12 8.44
CA ASN A 100 -9.99 -7.58 9.74
C ASN A 100 -9.32 -6.24 10.02
N CYS A 101 -9.33 -5.31 9.07
CA CYS A 101 -8.68 -4.01 9.21
C CYS A 101 -9.72 -2.89 9.31
N THR A 102 -9.31 -1.76 9.89
CA THR A 102 -10.14 -0.56 9.95
C THR A 102 -9.36 0.60 9.36
N LEU A 103 -9.94 1.27 8.36
CA LEU A 103 -9.37 2.44 7.71
C LEU A 103 -10.24 3.65 8.04
N LYS A 104 -9.64 4.71 8.60
CA LYS A 104 -10.36 5.89 9.08
C LYS A 104 -9.77 7.16 8.50
N ASN A 105 -10.58 8.05 7.93
CA ASN A 105 -10.11 9.35 7.44
C ASN A 105 -8.92 9.24 6.46
N THR A 106 -8.86 8.18 5.66
CA THR A 106 -7.81 7.97 4.66
C THR A 106 -8.26 8.45 3.29
N ASP A 107 -7.30 8.81 2.44
CA ASP A 107 -7.59 9.13 1.05
C ASP A 107 -8.09 7.90 0.29
N ASN A 108 -7.47 6.74 0.52
CA ASN A 108 -7.90 5.48 -0.09
C ASN A 108 -8.09 4.40 0.97
N GLY A 109 -8.95 3.43 0.67
CA GLY A 109 -9.05 2.22 1.47
C GLY A 109 -7.98 1.22 1.02
N ILE A 110 -8.33 0.46 -0.01
CA ILE A 110 -7.40 -0.41 -0.73
C ILE A 110 -7.02 0.25 -2.06
N ARG A 111 -5.71 0.35 -2.31
CA ARG A 111 -5.17 0.94 -3.54
C ARG A 111 -4.24 -0.03 -4.25
N ILE A 112 -4.43 -0.26 -5.54
CA ILE A 112 -3.48 -0.98 -6.41
C ILE A 112 -3.09 -0.02 -7.52
N LYS A 113 -1.78 0.27 -7.65
CA LYS A 113 -1.25 1.26 -8.60
C LYS A 113 -0.16 0.63 -9.48
N THR A 114 -0.31 0.67 -10.80
CA THR A 114 0.69 0.23 -11.77
C THR A 114 0.94 1.31 -12.83
N TYR A 115 2.17 1.41 -13.33
CA TYR A 115 2.51 2.30 -14.44
C TYR A 115 1.99 1.75 -15.77
N ALA A 116 1.51 2.65 -16.63
CA ALA A 116 1.11 2.32 -18.00
C ALA A 116 2.34 1.93 -18.84
N GLY A 117 2.17 0.97 -19.74
CA GLY A 117 3.27 0.50 -20.61
C GLY A 117 4.39 -0.21 -19.84
N SER A 118 4.09 -0.72 -18.65
CA SER A 118 5.07 -1.41 -17.82
C SER A 118 5.56 -2.71 -18.47
N PRO A 119 6.83 -3.09 -18.23
CA PRO A 119 7.33 -4.42 -18.56
C PRO A 119 6.43 -5.52 -17.96
N PRO A 120 6.33 -6.70 -18.59
CA PRO A 120 5.50 -7.78 -18.08
C PRO A 120 5.87 -8.17 -16.65
N SER A 121 4.92 -8.01 -15.73
CA SER A 121 4.98 -8.48 -14.34
C SER A 121 3.56 -8.78 -13.86
N GLN A 122 3.42 -9.55 -12.79
CA GLN A 122 2.13 -9.97 -12.27
C GLN A 122 1.86 -9.41 -10.88
N ALA A 123 0.63 -8.96 -10.67
CA ALA A 123 0.04 -8.65 -9.38
C ALA A 123 -1.15 -9.61 -9.19
N SER A 124 -0.99 -10.68 -8.41
CA SER A 124 -1.96 -11.78 -8.38
C SER A 124 -2.26 -12.33 -6.99
N ARG A 125 -3.37 -13.08 -6.87
CA ARG A 125 -3.79 -13.76 -5.63
C ARG A 125 -3.84 -12.80 -4.43
N MET A 126 -4.70 -11.80 -4.53
CA MET A 126 -4.94 -10.83 -3.47
C MET A 126 -6.32 -11.03 -2.86
N VAL A 127 -6.42 -10.93 -1.54
CA VAL A 127 -7.67 -11.07 -0.78
C VAL A 127 -7.79 -9.87 0.14
N PHE A 128 -8.90 -9.15 0.02
CA PHE A 128 -9.28 -8.04 0.89
C PHE A 128 -10.63 -8.40 1.53
N GLU A 129 -10.64 -8.62 2.85
CA GLU A 129 -11.78 -9.23 3.55
C GLU A 129 -11.97 -8.58 4.93
N ASP A 130 -13.22 -8.42 5.38
CA ASP A 130 -13.52 -7.86 6.71
C ASP A 130 -12.83 -6.50 6.95
N ILE A 131 -13.00 -5.56 6.03
CA ILE A 131 -12.39 -4.23 6.12
C ILE A 131 -13.48 -3.20 6.41
N VAL A 132 -13.36 -2.53 7.56
CA VAL A 132 -14.21 -1.40 7.92
C VAL A 132 -13.56 -0.13 7.36
N MET A 133 -14.33 0.67 6.62
CA MET A 133 -13.90 1.94 6.07
C MET A 133 -14.81 3.05 6.60
N GLU A 134 -14.23 3.97 7.37
CA GLU A 134 -14.91 5.12 7.98
C GLU A 134 -14.30 6.39 7.37
N ASP A 135 -15.13 7.24 6.74
CA ASP A 135 -14.70 8.51 6.16
C ASP A 135 -13.51 8.38 5.18
N VAL A 136 -13.48 7.29 4.40
CA VAL A 136 -12.47 7.02 3.38
C VAL A 136 -12.90 7.62 2.04
N LYS A 137 -12.08 8.48 1.44
CA LYS A 137 -12.46 9.22 0.21
C LYS A 137 -12.63 8.29 -1.00
N HIS A 138 -11.69 7.36 -1.20
CA HIS A 138 -11.71 6.38 -2.29
C HIS A 138 -11.59 4.96 -1.72
N PRO A 139 -12.72 4.31 -1.37
CA PRO A 139 -12.71 3.01 -0.69
C PRO A 139 -11.84 1.94 -1.37
N ILE A 140 -11.98 1.80 -2.69
CA ILE A 140 -11.17 0.87 -3.49
C ILE A 140 -10.77 1.59 -4.78
N ILE A 141 -9.48 1.60 -5.10
CA ILE A 141 -8.96 2.12 -6.35
C ILE A 141 -7.96 1.14 -6.97
N ILE A 142 -8.13 0.87 -8.25
CA ILE A 142 -7.18 0.09 -9.07
C ILE A 142 -6.86 0.95 -10.29
N ASP A 143 -5.64 1.47 -10.33
CA ASP A 143 -5.17 2.37 -11.38
C ASP A 143 -3.98 1.75 -12.11
N GLN A 144 -4.14 1.49 -13.41
CA GLN A 144 -3.07 0.99 -14.28
C GLN A 144 -2.36 2.07 -15.10
N HIS A 145 -2.70 3.33 -14.87
CA HIS A 145 -2.09 4.50 -15.51
C HIS A 145 -1.43 5.43 -14.48
N TYR A 146 -0.87 4.84 -13.42
CA TYR A 146 -0.20 5.59 -12.38
C TYR A 146 1.03 6.34 -12.94
N GLY A 147 1.24 7.56 -12.47
CA GLY A 147 2.33 8.44 -12.91
C GLY A 147 1.84 9.69 -13.63
N PRO A 148 2.77 10.58 -14.03
CA PRO A 148 2.41 11.79 -14.77
C PRO A 148 1.72 11.41 -16.08
N LYS A 149 0.47 11.83 -16.25
CA LYS A 149 -0.25 11.68 -17.52
C LYS A 149 0.52 12.48 -18.58
N SER A 150 1.18 11.80 -19.52
CA SER A 150 1.61 12.44 -20.77
C SER A 150 0.37 13.03 -21.43
N GLY A 151 0.34 14.35 -21.62
CA GLY A 151 -0.84 15.15 -21.96
C GLY A 151 -1.79 14.48 -22.97
N GLY A 152 -2.88 13.92 -22.46
CA GLY A 152 -4.00 13.38 -23.22
C GLY A 152 -5.29 14.03 -22.73
N VAL A 153 -5.97 14.72 -23.64
CA VAL A 153 -7.21 15.48 -23.39
C VAL A 153 -8.27 14.57 -22.77
N MET A 154 -8.81 14.98 -21.61
CA MET A 154 -10.03 14.37 -21.06
C MET A 154 -11.21 14.71 -21.98
N LEU A 155 -11.83 13.70 -22.59
CA LEU A 155 -13.20 13.80 -23.05
C LEU A 155 -14.09 13.29 -21.90
N SER A 156 -14.80 14.20 -21.25
CA SER A 156 -15.90 13.87 -20.34
C SER A 156 -17.16 13.62 -21.17
N SER A 157 -17.75 12.44 -21.08
CA SER A 157 -19.16 12.24 -21.45
C SER A 157 -20.04 12.35 -20.21
N SER A 158 -21.13 13.09 -20.37
CA SER A 158 -22.20 13.39 -19.43
C SER A 158 -22.93 12.15 -18.90
#